data_AF-A0A2P7NVH1-F1
#
_entry.id   AF-A0A2P7NVH1-F1
#
_cell.length_a   1.000
_cell.length_b   1.000
_cell.length_c   1.000
_cell.angle_alpha   90.00
_cell.angle_beta   90.00
_cell.angle_gamma   90.00
#
_symmetry.space_group_name_H-M   'P 1'
#
loop_
_entity.id
_entity.type
_entity.pdbx_description
1 polymer ?
#
loop_
_entity_poly.entity_id
_entity_poly.type
_entity_poly.pdbx_seq_one_letter_code
_entity_poly.pdbx_strand_id
1 'polypeptide(L)' 'MNAATLSQSSSTVNVNQSEPIDLHALIDSNSLFKSGDVVIILHKGERYTLRRTRNGKLILNK' A
#
# COMPACT_ATOMS: atom_id res chain seq x y z
N MET A 1 43.29 -17.79 -8.84
CA MET A 1 42.88 -16.89 -7.75
C MET A 1 42.91 -15.46 -8.29
N ASN A 2 41.77 -14.76 -8.23
CA ASN A 2 41.56 -13.30 -8.41
C ASN A 2 41.52 -12.81 -9.88
N ALA A 3 40.61 -11.97 -10.37
CA ALA A 3 39.45 -11.27 -9.82
C ALA A 3 38.51 -10.93 -11.00
N ALA A 4 37.20 -11.08 -10.82
CA ALA A 4 36.20 -10.61 -11.77
C ALA A 4 36.09 -9.08 -11.66
N THR A 5 36.40 -8.37 -12.74
CA THR A 5 36.28 -6.91 -12.82
C THR A 5 34.84 -6.52 -13.12
N LEU A 6 34.30 -5.70 -12.21
CA LEU A 6 33.06 -4.93 -12.32
C LEU A 6 33.12 -3.96 -13.51
N SER A 7 31.99 -3.73 -14.19
CA SER A 7 31.48 -2.38 -14.47
C SER A 7 30.06 -2.40 -15.04
N GLN A 8 29.19 -1.67 -14.35
CA GLN A 8 27.78 -1.40 -14.65
C GLN A 8 27.64 -0.18 -15.57
N SER A 9 26.39 0.05 -16.01
CA SER A 9 25.79 1.30 -16.54
C SER A 9 26.08 1.56 -18.04
N SER A 10 25.13 1.98 -18.88
CA SER A 10 23.98 2.86 -18.66
C SER A 10 23.03 2.80 -19.86
N SER A 11 21.71 2.86 -19.63
CA SER A 11 20.70 3.44 -20.55
C SER A 11 19.31 3.05 -20.05
N THR A 12 18.34 3.90 -19.77
CA THR A 12 18.09 5.33 -20.00
C THR A 12 16.88 5.67 -19.13
N VAL A 13 16.96 6.67 -18.25
CA VAL A 13 15.78 7.17 -17.53
C VAL A 13 14.99 8.06 -18.49
N ASN A 14 13.87 7.56 -19.00
CA ASN A 14 12.92 8.37 -19.76
C ASN A 14 11.94 9.04 -18.78
N VAL A 15 12.31 10.23 -18.32
CA VAL A 15 11.46 11.16 -17.57
C VAL A 15 10.49 11.82 -18.55
N ASN A 16 9.36 11.16 -18.82
CA ASN A 16 8.13 11.74 -19.38
C ASN A 16 7.04 10.66 -19.40
N GLN A 17 6.65 10.19 -18.22
CA GLN A 17 5.42 9.43 -18.05
C GLN A 17 4.59 10.17 -17.02
N SER A 18 3.68 11.01 -17.51
CA SER A 18 2.51 11.44 -16.74
C SER A 18 1.65 10.19 -16.54
N GLU A 19 2.07 9.39 -15.56
CA GLU A 19 1.30 8.29 -15.00
C GLU A 19 -0.08 8.81 -14.63
N PRO A 20 -1.17 8.08 -14.92
CA PRO A 20 -2.46 8.41 -14.37
C PRO A 20 -2.28 8.51 -12.85
N ILE A 21 -2.62 9.66 -12.28
CA ILE A 21 -2.67 9.81 -10.83
C ILE A 21 -3.72 8.79 -10.37
N ASP A 22 -3.26 7.63 -9.90
CA ASP A 22 -4.14 6.65 -9.29
C ASP A 22 -4.66 7.30 -7.99
N LEU A 23 -5.80 7.96 -8.11
CA LEU A 23 -6.48 8.64 -7.02
C LEU A 23 -6.99 7.63 -5.97
N HIS A 24 -6.89 6.33 -6.26
CA HIS A 24 -7.11 5.28 -5.30
C HIS A 24 -5.83 5.05 -4.50
N ALA A 25 -5.74 5.71 -3.35
CA ALA A 25 -4.73 5.39 -2.36
C ALA A 25 -4.83 3.89 -2.01
N LEU A 26 -3.92 3.09 -2.54
CA LEU A 26 -3.81 1.68 -2.19
C LEU A 26 -3.22 1.60 -0.78
N ILE A 27 -3.98 0.98 0.12
CA ILE A 27 -3.58 0.82 1.52
C ILE A 27 -3.44 -0.67 1.82
N ASP A 28 -2.27 -1.08 2.31
CA ASP A 28 -2.07 -2.45 2.81
C ASP A 28 -2.92 -2.66 4.06
N SER A 29 -3.80 -3.66 4.03
CA SER A 29 -4.62 -4.06 5.17
C SER A 29 -3.79 -4.34 6.44
N ASN A 30 -2.61 -4.95 6.32
CA ASN A 30 -1.74 -5.23 7.47
C ASN A 30 -1.24 -3.94 8.12
N SER A 31 -1.04 -2.89 7.33
CA SER A 31 -0.65 -1.58 7.84
C SER A 31 -1.79 -0.89 8.59
N LEU A 32 -3.04 -1.18 8.21
CA LEU A 32 -4.25 -0.67 8.85
C LEU A 32 -4.48 -1.35 10.21
N PHE A 33 -4.30 -2.66 10.28
CA PHE A 33 -4.59 -3.50 11.46
C PHE A 33 -3.38 -3.69 12.40
N LYS A 34 -2.42 -2.76 12.41
CA LYS A 34 -1.22 -2.84 13.28
C LYS A 34 -1.56 -2.89 14.77
N SER A 35 -2.62 -2.19 15.16
CA SER A 35 -3.04 -2.07 16.56
C SER A 35 -4.16 -3.04 16.95
N GLY A 36 -4.54 -3.96 16.05
CA GLY A 36 -5.61 -4.94 16.26
C GLY A 36 -6.44 -5.17 15.00
N ASP A 37 -7.45 -6.03 15.08
CA ASP A 37 -8.28 -6.41 13.91
C ASP A 37 -9.41 -5.43 13.59
N VAL A 38 -9.48 -4.28 14.26
CA VAL A 38 -10.53 -3.27 14.10
C VAL A 38 -9.91 -1.88 13.97
N VAL A 39 -10.37 -1.10 12.98
CA VAL A 39 -10.04 0.31 12.84
C VAL A 39 -11.31 1.14 12.69
N ILE A 40 -11.24 2.39 13.15
CA ILE A 40 -12.32 3.36 13.03
C ILE A 40 -11.99 4.33 11.90
N ILE A 41 -12.93 4.47 10.97
CA ILE A 41 -12.85 5.38 9.84
C ILE A 41 -13.86 6.50 10.09
N LEU A 42 -13.41 7.75 10.06
CA LEU A 42 -14.29 8.90 10.09
C LEU A 42 -14.61 9.31 8.64
N HIS A 43 -15.88 9.28 8.26
CA HIS A 43 -16.31 9.69 6.93
C HIS A 43 -17.54 10.59 7.06
N LYS A 44 -17.43 11.82 6.56
CA LYS A 44 -18.52 12.83 6.61
C LYS A 44 -19.08 13.07 8.02
N GLY A 45 -18.23 13.00 9.04
CA GLY A 45 -18.63 13.15 10.45
C GLY A 45 -19.21 11.88 11.09
N GLU A 46 -19.39 10.81 10.32
CA GLU A 46 -19.89 9.53 10.81
C GLU A 46 -18.73 8.55 11.03
N ARG A 47 -18.87 7.71 12.05
CA ARG A 47 -17.90 6.66 12.34
C ARG A 47 -18.29 5.41 11.58
N TYR A 48 -17.30 4.78 10.99
CA TYR A 48 -17.39 3.46 10.38
C TYR A 48 -16.37 2.56 11.05
N THR A 49 -16.72 1.30 11.19
CA THR A 49 -15.84 0.28 11.74
C THR A 49 -15.43 -0.65 10.63
N LEU A 50 -14.15 -0.64 10.27
CA LEU A 50 -13.58 -1.65 9.39
C LEU A 50 -12.90 -2.72 10.25
N ARG A 51 -13.32 -3.98 10.10
CA ARG A 51 -12.74 -5.10 10.83
C ARG A 51 -12.25 -6.20 9.90
N ARG A 52 -11.19 -6.88 10.32
CA ARG A 52 -10.73 -8.13 9.71
C ARG A 52 -11.33 -9.32 10.45
N THR A 53 -11.80 -10.30 9.69
CA THR A 53 -12.34 -11.57 10.23
C THR A 53 -11.24 -12.61 10.35
N ARG A 54 -11.48 -13.68 11.14
CA ARG A 54 -10.56 -14.82 11.25
C ARG A 54 -10.24 -15.50 9.91
N ASN A 55 -11.14 -15.40 8.94
CA ASN A 55 -10.97 -15.95 7.59
C ASN A 55 -10.28 -14.96 6.63
N GLY A 56 -9.71 -13.86 7.15
CA GLY A 56 -8.98 -12.86 6.36
C GLY A 56 -9.85 -11.87 5.59
N LYS A 57 -11.18 -11.95 5.67
CA LYS A 57 -12.09 -11.00 4.99
C LYS A 57 -12.18 -9.68 5.76
N LEU A 58 -12.38 -8.59 5.04
CA LEU A 58 -12.66 -7.26 5.58
C LEU A 58 -14.16 -6.98 5.59
N ILE A 59 -14.67 -6.40 6.68
CA ILE A 59 -16.06 -6.01 6.83
C ILE A 59 -16.13 -4.56 7.30
N LEU A 60 -16.81 -3.71 6.53
CA LEU A 60 -17.11 -2.34 6.90
C LEU A 60 -18.54 -2.25 7.45
N ASN A 61 -18.66 -1.76 8.68
CA ASN A 61 -19.92 -1.40 9.30
C ASN A 61 -19.99 0.11 9.48
N LYS A 62 -21.20 0.67 9.44
CA LYS A 62 -21.48 2.02 9.92
C LYS A 62 -21.76 1.97 11.43
#